data_AF-A0A7H5F109-F1
#
_entry.id   AF-A0A7H5F109-F1
#
_cell.length_a   1.000
_cell.length_b   1.000
_cell.length_c   1.000
_cell.angle_alpha   90.00
_cell.angle_beta   90.00
_cell.angle_gamma   90.00
#
_symmetry.space_group_name_H-M   'P 1'
#
loop_
_entity.id
_entity.type
_entity.pdbx_description
1 polymer ?
#
loop_
_entity_poly.entity_id
_entity_poly.type
_entity_poly.pdbx_seq_one_letter_code
_entity_poly.pdbx_strand_id
1 'polypeptide(L)'
;MNQEEFKDELRRLVAANRLEDASKKLLNATASDDYGEYRRLVLNHSGELTGYHQQEVMGTADPAQLTRTRNAISLKLLTLIDQLPDAAALAAAKKKPEGVAEDRLKKRLFWMLLLGKGLVIGFAALLWSTNSFTNEQFITVVGMLVPLFAAHLTLMVQDATKHRGILKPGDKRVNTSFARMAYVLVIGYALVLLFLLNLRGPGTITFLQFTTFLALAESGLGAYLGKVVYGLFKD
;
A
#
# COMPACT_ATOMS: atom_id res chain seq x y z
N MET A 1 19.11 -15.18 -20.37
CA MET A 1 20.21 -14.95 -19.44
C MET A 1 20.38 -16.22 -18.63
N ASN A 2 21.50 -16.89 -18.84
CA ASN A 2 21.87 -18.10 -18.11
C ASN A 2 22.22 -17.75 -16.64
N GLN A 3 22.18 -18.70 -15.72
CA GLN A 3 22.46 -18.46 -14.29
C GLN A 3 23.91 -17.99 -14.07
N GLU A 4 24.87 -18.59 -14.77
CA GLU A 4 26.26 -18.14 -14.73
C GLU A 4 26.42 -16.71 -15.24
N GLU A 5 25.76 -16.35 -16.34
CA GLU A 5 25.75 -14.97 -16.84
C GLU A 5 25.17 -13.99 -15.80
N PHE A 6 24.15 -14.41 -15.05
CA PHE A 6 23.56 -13.60 -13.98
C PHE A 6 24.50 -13.45 -12.78
N LYS A 7 25.12 -14.54 -12.32
CA LYS A 7 26.11 -14.51 -11.23
C LYS A 7 27.30 -13.64 -11.61
N ASP A 8 27.80 -13.78 -12.83
CA ASP A 8 28.92 -12.99 -13.34
C ASP A 8 28.58 -11.51 -13.47
N GLU A 9 27.35 -11.19 -13.89
CA GLU A 9 26.89 -9.80 -13.90
C GLU A 9 26.81 -9.21 -12.50
N LEU A 10 26.30 -9.96 -11.51
CA LEU A 10 26.28 -9.52 -10.11
C LEU A 10 27.71 -9.34 -9.57
N ARG A 11 28.62 -10.28 -9.84
CA ARG A 11 30.05 -10.16 -9.46
C ARG A 11 30.70 -8.94 -10.11
N ARG A 12 30.39 -8.63 -11.36
CA ARG A 12 30.86 -7.41 -12.05
C ARG A 12 30.35 -6.14 -11.38
N LEU A 13 29.08 -6.11 -10.97
CA LEU A 13 28.52 -4.97 -10.23
C LEU A 13 29.22 -4.79 -8.88
N VAL A 14 29.49 -5.88 -8.16
CA VAL A 14 30.25 -5.83 -6.90
C VAL A 14 31.68 -5.33 -7.13
N ALA A 15 32.37 -5.85 -8.14
CA ALA A 15 33.73 -5.42 -8.51
C ALA A 15 33.78 -3.95 -8.93
N ALA A 16 32.74 -3.45 -9.60
CA ALA A 16 32.57 -2.04 -9.97
C ALA A 16 32.13 -1.15 -8.80
N ASN A 17 32.07 -1.68 -7.58
CA ASN A 17 31.59 -0.99 -6.39
C ASN A 17 30.14 -0.50 -6.46
N ARG A 18 29.29 -1.17 -7.24
CA ARG A 18 27.86 -0.87 -7.37
C ARG A 18 27.04 -1.83 -6.50
N LEU A 19 27.31 -1.79 -5.18
CA LEU A 19 26.70 -2.71 -4.21
C LEU A 19 25.17 -2.57 -4.16
N GLU A 20 24.64 -1.35 -4.29
CA GLU A 20 23.19 -1.11 -4.32
C GLU A 20 22.52 -1.77 -5.53
N ASP A 21 23.11 -1.61 -6.72
CA ASP A 21 22.57 -2.18 -7.94
C ASP A 21 22.62 -3.71 -7.90
N ALA A 22 23.73 -4.28 -7.42
CA ALA A 22 23.88 -5.71 -7.23
C ALA A 22 22.85 -6.26 -6.24
N SER A 23 22.70 -5.63 -5.07
CA SER A 23 21.74 -6.03 -4.04
C SER A 23 20.29 -5.92 -4.53
N LYS A 24 19.93 -4.82 -5.20
CA LYS A 24 18.61 -4.63 -5.81
C LYS A 24 18.30 -5.66 -6.88
N LYS A 25 19.29 -5.98 -7.71
CA LYS A 25 19.14 -6.98 -8.77
C LYS A 25 18.97 -8.38 -8.19
N LEU A 26 19.74 -8.72 -7.16
CA LEU A 26 19.62 -9.97 -6.41
C LEU A 26 18.26 -10.09 -5.72
N LEU A 27 17.79 -9.04 -5.04
CA LEU A 27 16.47 -8.98 -4.41
C LEU A 27 15.32 -9.25 -5.39
N ASN A 28 15.38 -8.61 -6.57
CA ASN A 28 14.38 -8.79 -7.61
C ASN A 28 14.37 -10.22 -8.15
N ALA A 29 15.55 -10.84 -8.28
CA ALA A 29 15.69 -12.22 -8.72
C ALA A 29 15.18 -13.24 -7.69
N THR A 30 15.25 -12.90 -6.41
CA THR A 30 14.77 -13.73 -5.29
C THR A 30 13.35 -13.39 -4.84
N ALA A 31 12.55 -12.72 -5.67
CA ALA A 31 11.24 -12.23 -5.27
C ALA A 31 10.17 -13.34 -5.12
N SER A 32 10.42 -14.56 -5.62
CA SER A 32 9.51 -15.70 -5.42
C SER A 32 9.55 -16.21 -3.98
N ASP A 33 8.43 -16.76 -3.52
CA ASP A 33 8.30 -17.41 -2.22
C ASP A 33 9.12 -18.71 -2.13
N ASP A 34 9.48 -19.29 -3.29
CA ASP A 34 10.36 -20.48 -3.39
C ASP A 34 11.76 -20.24 -2.79
N TYR A 35 12.15 -18.98 -2.61
CA TYR A 35 13.43 -18.59 -2.03
C TYR A 35 13.37 -18.27 -0.54
N GLY A 36 12.27 -18.57 0.16
CA GLY A 36 11.97 -18.21 1.56
C GLY A 36 13.17 -17.82 2.44
N GLU A 37 14.02 -18.79 2.81
CA GLU A 37 15.19 -18.52 3.66
C GLU A 37 16.27 -17.69 2.98
N TYR A 38 16.60 -18.00 1.73
CA TYR A 38 17.60 -17.26 0.95
C TYR A 38 17.20 -15.80 0.75
N ARG A 39 15.91 -15.53 0.46
CA ARG A 39 15.35 -14.18 0.34
C ARG A 39 15.47 -13.41 1.66
N ARG A 40 15.30 -14.05 2.81
CA ARG A 40 15.53 -13.40 4.12
C ARG A 40 16.98 -12.99 4.30
N LEU A 41 17.93 -13.83 3.86
CA LEU A 41 19.36 -13.48 3.90
C LEU A 41 19.67 -12.27 3.00
N VAL A 42 19.11 -12.23 1.80
CA VAL A 42 19.27 -11.09 0.87
C VAL A 42 18.61 -9.82 1.42
N LEU A 43 17.43 -9.91 2.05
CA LEU A 43 16.78 -8.78 2.71
C LEU A 43 17.61 -8.22 3.88
N ASN A 44 18.14 -9.11 4.73
CA ASN A 44 19.01 -8.71 5.83
C ASN A 44 20.26 -7.98 5.31
N HIS A 45 20.87 -8.49 4.24
CA HIS A 45 22.01 -7.85 3.60
C HIS A 45 21.66 -6.46 3.03
N SER A 46 20.50 -6.31 2.39
CA SER A 46 20.02 -4.99 1.93
C SER A 46 19.80 -4.01 3.09
N GLY A 47 19.39 -4.51 4.26
CA GLY A 47 19.28 -3.71 5.49
C GLY A 47 20.64 -3.23 5.99
N GLU A 48 21.65 -4.11 5.98
CA GLU A 48 23.03 -3.75 6.35
C GLU A 48 23.63 -2.69 5.42
N LEU A 49 23.42 -2.83 4.10
CA LEU A 49 23.86 -1.84 3.11
C LEU A 49 23.21 -0.47 3.33
N THR A 50 21.93 -0.46 3.70
CA THR A 50 21.23 0.77 4.07
C THR A 50 21.85 1.41 5.31
N GLY A 51 22.10 0.62 6.35
CA GLY A 51 22.73 1.10 7.58
C GLY A 51 24.11 1.71 7.31
N TYR A 52 24.89 1.10 6.42
CA TYR A 52 26.15 1.65 5.95
C TYR A 52 25.98 3.03 5.29
N HIS A 53 25.06 3.17 4.34
CA HIS A 53 24.83 4.47 3.68
C HIS A 53 24.35 5.55 4.65
N GLN A 54 23.54 5.18 5.63
CA GLN A 54 23.11 6.13 6.66
C GLN A 54 24.29 6.61 7.50
N GLN A 55 25.21 5.72 7.89
CA GLN A 55 26.43 6.08 8.62
C GLN A 55 27.37 6.97 7.78
N GLU A 56 27.50 6.66 6.50
CA GLU A 56 28.29 7.43 5.54
C GLU A 56 27.74 8.85 5.37
N VAL A 57 26.43 9.00 5.16
CA VAL A 57 25.76 10.30 5.02
C VAL A 57 25.79 11.13 6.30
N MET A 58 25.65 10.48 7.46
CA MET A 58 25.70 11.16 8.76
C MET A 58 27.11 11.61 9.13
N GLY A 59 28.16 11.08 8.48
CA GLY A 59 29.55 11.40 8.80
C GLY A 59 29.97 11.03 10.22
N THR A 60 29.19 10.19 10.90
CA THR A 60 29.38 9.84 12.33
C THR A 60 30.41 8.75 12.55
N ALA A 61 30.89 8.10 11.48
CA ALA A 61 31.81 6.97 11.55
C ALA A 61 33.21 7.33 11.02
N ASP A 62 34.23 6.75 11.65
CA ASP A 62 35.61 6.83 11.18
C ASP A 62 35.72 6.26 9.73
N PRO A 63 36.36 6.97 8.79
CA PRO A 63 36.60 6.48 7.42
C PRO A 63 37.20 5.06 7.35
N ALA A 64 38.08 4.70 8.30
CA ALA A 64 38.65 3.36 8.37
C ALA A 64 37.58 2.30 8.72
N GLN A 65 36.65 2.65 9.61
CA GLN A 65 35.53 1.79 10.00
C GLN A 65 34.50 1.64 8.86
N LEU A 66 34.22 2.71 8.12
CA LEU A 66 33.35 2.67 6.94
C LEU A 66 33.93 1.72 5.87
N THR A 67 35.24 1.81 5.61
CA THR A 67 35.91 0.94 4.63
C THR A 67 35.83 -0.54 5.03
N ARG A 68 36.04 -0.86 6.31
CA ARG A 68 35.90 -2.24 6.82
C ARG A 68 34.47 -2.76 6.68
N THR A 69 33.49 -1.92 7.04
CA THR A 69 32.06 -2.26 6.95
C THR A 69 31.65 -2.52 5.50
N ARG A 70 32.07 -1.65 4.58
CA ARG A 70 31.84 -1.81 3.14
C ARG A 70 32.45 -3.11 2.59
N ASN A 71 33.68 -3.43 2.97
CA ASN A 71 34.33 -4.67 2.54
C ASN A 71 33.62 -5.92 3.09
N ALA A 72 33.16 -5.89 4.35
CA ALA A 72 32.39 -6.98 4.95
C ALA A 72 31.04 -7.17 4.23
N ILE A 73 30.34 -6.08 3.91
CA ILE A 73 29.10 -6.09 3.12
C ILE A 73 29.36 -6.66 1.73
N SER A 74 30.40 -6.18 1.03
CA SER A 74 30.78 -6.68 -0.30
C SER A 74 31.06 -8.19 -0.30
N LEU A 75 31.82 -8.67 0.68
CA LEU A 75 32.15 -10.09 0.82
C LEU A 75 30.90 -10.94 1.09
N LYS A 76 30.00 -10.46 1.97
CA LYS A 76 28.72 -11.12 2.24
C LYS A 76 27.80 -11.15 1.01
N LEU A 77 27.85 -10.13 0.17
CA LEU A 77 27.10 -10.12 -1.09
C LEU A 77 27.65 -11.16 -2.06
N LEU A 78 28.98 -11.29 -2.17
CA LEU A 78 29.62 -12.32 -2.98
C LEU A 78 29.26 -13.73 -2.51
N THR A 79 29.29 -13.99 -1.20
CA THR A 79 28.90 -15.31 -0.67
C THR A 79 27.44 -15.64 -0.96
N LEU A 80 26.54 -14.65 -0.89
CA LEU A 80 25.15 -14.84 -1.33
C LEU A 80 25.11 -15.18 -2.82
N ILE A 81 25.74 -14.39 -3.69
CA ILE A 81 25.77 -14.65 -5.13
C ILE A 81 26.24 -16.08 -5.45
N ASP A 82 27.26 -16.57 -4.75
CA ASP A 82 27.76 -17.93 -4.95
C ASP A 82 26.74 -19.00 -4.52
N GLN A 83 26.05 -18.77 -3.40
CA GLN A 83 25.01 -19.62 -2.83
C GLN A 83 23.65 -19.54 -3.55
N LEU A 84 23.54 -18.75 -4.63
CA LEU A 84 22.28 -18.59 -5.36
C LEU A 84 21.77 -19.96 -5.88
N PRO A 85 20.54 -20.38 -5.50
CA PRO A 85 19.94 -21.65 -5.95
C PRO A 85 19.72 -21.72 -7.47
N ASP A 86 19.62 -22.95 -7.99
CA ASP A 86 19.68 -23.31 -9.42
C ASP A 86 18.65 -22.61 -10.35
N ALA A 87 18.99 -22.51 -11.64
CA ALA A 87 18.31 -21.72 -12.69
C ALA A 87 16.79 -21.92 -12.84
N ALA A 88 16.25 -23.08 -12.43
CA ALA A 88 14.81 -23.34 -12.42
C ALA A 88 14.06 -22.44 -11.42
N ALA A 89 14.69 -22.06 -10.31
CA ALA A 89 14.13 -21.15 -9.32
C ALA A 89 14.14 -19.68 -9.82
N LEU A 90 15.14 -19.30 -10.64
CA LEU A 90 15.20 -17.96 -11.28
C LEU A 90 14.12 -17.81 -12.35
N ALA A 91 13.79 -18.91 -13.04
CA ALA A 91 12.65 -18.97 -13.96
C ALA A 91 11.30 -18.96 -13.21
N ALA A 92 11.22 -19.61 -12.05
CA ALA A 92 10.07 -19.52 -11.14
C ALA A 92 9.88 -18.11 -10.57
N ALA A 93 10.94 -17.30 -10.43
CA ALA A 93 10.86 -15.87 -10.08
C ALA A 93 10.14 -14.99 -11.13
N LYS A 94 9.89 -15.49 -12.35
CA LYS A 94 8.98 -14.84 -13.31
C LYS A 94 7.50 -15.10 -12.99
N LYS A 95 7.19 -16.13 -12.20
CA LYS A 95 5.83 -16.36 -11.70
C LYS A 95 5.59 -15.27 -10.65
N LYS A 96 4.82 -14.23 -11.03
CA LYS A 96 4.39 -13.19 -10.09
C LYS A 96 3.86 -13.92 -8.85
N PRO A 97 4.36 -13.60 -7.64
CA PRO A 97 3.85 -14.27 -6.45
C PRO A 97 2.34 -14.07 -6.39
N GLU A 98 1.60 -15.02 -5.83
CA GLU A 98 0.15 -14.92 -5.78
C GLU A 98 -0.29 -13.82 -4.80
N GLY A 99 -1.43 -13.19 -5.08
CA GLY A 99 -1.96 -12.09 -4.25
C GLY A 99 -1.58 -10.68 -4.68
N VAL A 100 -2.19 -9.70 -4.00
CA VAL A 100 -2.00 -8.27 -4.26
C VAL A 100 -1.10 -7.70 -3.17
N ALA A 101 -0.06 -6.96 -3.57
CA ALA A 101 0.78 -6.23 -2.61
C ALA A 101 -0.09 -5.30 -1.75
N GLU A 102 -0.05 -5.51 -0.44
CA GLU A 102 -0.88 -4.79 0.54
C GLU A 102 -0.72 -3.28 0.40
N ASP A 103 0.51 -2.83 0.20
CA ASP A 103 0.85 -1.41 0.08
C ASP A 103 0.17 -0.73 -1.15
N ARG A 104 0.09 -1.45 -2.28
CA ARG A 104 -0.67 -0.98 -3.45
C ARG A 104 -2.16 -0.99 -3.19
N LEU A 105 -2.66 -2.01 -2.49
CA LEU A 105 -4.08 -2.12 -2.13
C LEU A 105 -4.48 -0.95 -1.22
N LYS A 106 -3.72 -0.71 -0.15
CA LYS A 106 -3.88 0.42 0.78
C LYS A 106 -3.92 1.76 0.05
N LYS A 107 -2.90 2.05 -0.76
CA LYS A 107 -2.82 3.32 -1.51
C LYS A 107 -4.01 3.50 -2.46
N ARG A 108 -4.42 2.43 -3.16
CA ARG A 108 -5.59 2.49 -4.07
C ARG A 108 -6.89 2.68 -3.30
N LEU A 109 -7.11 1.94 -2.21
CA LEU A 109 -8.30 2.07 -1.37
C LEU A 109 -8.40 3.45 -0.75
N PHE A 110 -7.28 4.01 -0.28
CA PHE A 110 -7.21 5.39 0.21
C PHE A 110 -7.72 6.39 -0.83
N TRP A 111 -7.15 6.37 -2.04
CA TRP A 111 -7.56 7.28 -3.12
C TRP A 111 -9.00 7.03 -3.58
N MET A 112 -9.45 5.77 -3.65
CA MET A 112 -10.82 5.44 -4.01
C MET A 112 -11.84 5.93 -2.97
N LEU A 113 -11.54 5.77 -1.68
CA LEU A 113 -12.42 6.23 -0.61
C LEU A 113 -12.47 7.76 -0.57
N LEU A 114 -11.32 8.43 -0.72
CA LEU A 114 -11.23 9.88 -0.78
C LEU A 114 -11.97 10.46 -1.98
N LEU A 115 -11.76 9.92 -3.18
CA LEU A 115 -12.46 10.33 -4.39
C LEU A 115 -13.96 10.01 -4.30
N GLY A 116 -14.33 8.83 -3.80
CA GLY A 116 -15.73 8.42 -3.64
C GLY A 116 -16.49 9.35 -2.69
N LYS A 117 -15.94 9.64 -1.52
CA LYS A 117 -16.54 10.58 -0.56
C LYS A 117 -16.55 12.02 -1.09
N GLY A 118 -15.46 12.46 -1.75
CA GLY A 118 -15.41 13.77 -2.41
C GLY A 118 -16.49 13.92 -3.48
N LEU A 119 -16.73 12.87 -4.27
CA LEU A 119 -17.78 12.84 -5.29
C LEU A 119 -19.18 12.86 -4.65
N VAL A 120 -19.43 12.09 -3.59
CA VAL A 120 -20.71 12.13 -2.85
C VAL A 120 -20.99 13.53 -2.28
N ILE A 121 -20.00 14.16 -1.63
CA ILE A 121 -20.15 15.52 -1.09
C ILE A 121 -20.34 16.54 -2.22
N GLY A 122 -19.56 16.44 -3.29
CA GLY A 122 -19.70 17.30 -4.46
C GLY A 122 -21.08 17.17 -5.12
N PHE A 123 -21.62 15.94 -5.20
CA PHE A 123 -22.95 15.69 -5.72
C PHE A 123 -24.04 16.26 -4.80
N ALA A 124 -23.88 16.12 -3.48
CA ALA A 124 -24.77 16.77 -2.51
C ALA A 124 -24.73 18.31 -2.65
N ALA A 125 -23.56 18.89 -2.91
CA ALA A 125 -23.41 20.33 -3.17
C ALA A 125 -24.07 20.76 -4.48
N LEU A 126 -24.04 19.93 -5.54
CA LEU A 126 -24.78 20.20 -6.78
C LEU A 126 -26.30 20.15 -6.58
N LEU A 127 -26.80 19.21 -5.77
CA LEU A 127 -28.23 19.16 -5.41
C LEU A 127 -28.65 20.37 -4.58
N TRP A 128 -27.75 20.87 -3.74
CA TRP A 128 -27.96 22.12 -3.01
C TRP A 128 -27.98 23.33 -3.95
N SER A 129 -27.03 23.46 -4.89
CA SER A 129 -27.00 24.59 -5.83
C SER A 129 -28.18 24.62 -6.80
N THR A 130 -28.81 23.46 -7.06
CA THR A 130 -30.01 23.34 -7.89
C THR A 130 -31.32 23.54 -7.10
N ASN A 131 -31.24 23.97 -5.82
CA ASN A 131 -32.37 24.12 -4.90
C ASN A 131 -33.15 22.83 -4.61
N SER A 132 -32.58 21.65 -4.90
CA SER A 132 -33.19 20.36 -4.53
C SER A 132 -33.10 20.10 -3.02
N PHE A 133 -32.10 20.72 -2.37
CA PHE A 133 -31.93 20.74 -0.92
C PHE A 133 -32.00 22.15 -0.34
N THR A 134 -32.66 22.27 0.81
CA THR A 134 -32.53 23.47 1.65
C THR A 134 -31.17 23.50 2.33
N ASN A 135 -30.75 24.68 2.80
CA ASN A 135 -29.48 24.84 3.54
C ASN A 135 -29.40 23.89 4.75
N GLU A 136 -30.50 23.77 5.51
CA GLU A 136 -30.57 22.87 6.68
C GLU A 136 -30.42 21.40 6.28
N GLN A 137 -31.06 20.99 5.18
CA GLN A 137 -30.97 19.63 4.68
C GLN A 137 -29.55 19.30 4.23
N PHE A 138 -28.91 20.19 3.47
CA PHE A 138 -27.53 20.04 3.04
C PHE A 138 -26.56 19.92 4.24
N ILE A 139 -26.65 20.83 5.21
CA ILE A 139 -25.82 20.81 6.42
C ILE A 139 -26.02 19.49 7.18
N THR A 140 -27.27 19.00 7.27
CA THR A 140 -27.56 17.71 7.91
C THR A 140 -26.90 16.54 7.18
N VAL A 141 -26.98 16.49 5.85
CA VAL A 141 -26.33 15.43 5.04
C VAL A 141 -24.82 15.44 5.25
N VAL A 142 -24.20 16.62 5.17
CA VAL A 142 -22.75 16.78 5.38
C VAL A 142 -22.38 16.37 6.82
N GLY A 143 -23.15 16.81 7.81
CA GLY A 143 -22.97 16.48 9.21
C GLY A 143 -23.06 14.97 9.51
N MET A 144 -23.84 14.22 8.73
CA MET A 144 -23.91 12.76 8.84
C MET A 144 -22.72 12.07 8.15
N LEU A 145 -22.25 12.58 7.00
CA LEU A 145 -21.21 11.93 6.20
C LEU A 145 -19.78 12.18 6.73
N VAL A 146 -19.53 13.36 7.30
CA VAL A 146 -18.20 13.82 7.70
C VAL A 146 -17.60 13.02 8.86
N PRO A 147 -18.30 12.73 9.97
CA PRO A 147 -17.70 12.06 11.13
C PRO A 147 -17.15 10.68 10.79
N LEU A 148 -17.93 9.87 10.05
CA LEU A 148 -17.48 8.54 9.65
C LEU A 148 -16.31 8.64 8.67
N PHE A 149 -16.34 9.60 7.74
CA PHE A 149 -15.23 9.82 6.81
C PHE A 149 -13.94 10.24 7.56
N ALA A 150 -14.06 11.15 8.52
CA ALA A 150 -12.94 11.59 9.35
C ALA A 150 -12.31 10.41 10.09
N ALA A 151 -13.11 9.53 10.69
CA ALA A 151 -12.61 8.33 11.38
C ALA A 151 -11.79 7.42 10.46
N HIS A 152 -12.27 7.15 9.23
CA HIS A 152 -11.52 6.38 8.24
C HIS A 152 -10.24 7.09 7.81
N LEU A 153 -10.31 8.40 7.58
CA LEU A 153 -9.18 9.20 7.15
C LEU A 153 -8.08 9.24 8.22
N THR A 154 -8.45 9.39 9.50
CA THR A 154 -7.50 9.35 10.63
C THR A 154 -6.72 8.04 10.65
N LEU A 155 -7.39 6.89 10.53
CA LEU A 155 -6.73 5.59 10.51
C LEU A 155 -5.75 5.46 9.32
N MET A 156 -6.19 5.88 8.13
CA MET A 156 -5.35 5.79 6.94
C MET A 156 -4.14 6.74 6.97
N VAL A 157 -4.33 7.96 7.50
CA VAL A 157 -3.24 8.94 7.66
C VAL A 157 -2.28 8.50 8.76
N GLN A 158 -2.78 7.91 9.85
CA GLN A 158 -1.94 7.34 10.90
C GLN A 158 -1.06 6.20 10.37
N ASP A 159 -1.61 5.30 9.57
CA ASP A 159 -0.83 4.23 8.91
C ASP A 159 0.22 4.82 7.95
N ALA A 160 -0.18 5.77 7.11
CA ALA A 160 0.72 6.42 6.15
C ALA A 160 1.87 7.18 6.83
N THR A 161 1.61 7.80 7.99
CA THR A 161 2.64 8.53 8.75
C THR A 161 3.56 7.61 9.54
N LYS A 162 3.05 6.50 10.10
CA LYS A 162 3.88 5.45 10.72
C LYS A 162 4.85 4.83 9.72
N HIS A 163 4.40 4.58 8.50
CA HIS A 163 5.20 3.98 7.44
C HIS A 163 6.02 4.99 6.63
N ARG A 164 6.11 6.27 7.05
CA ARG A 164 6.88 7.30 6.32
C ARG A 164 8.38 7.02 6.24
N GLY A 165 8.90 6.22 7.17
CA GLY A 165 10.33 6.07 7.43
C GLY A 165 10.89 4.66 7.24
N ILE A 166 10.21 3.76 6.52
CA ILE A 166 10.68 2.38 6.35
C ILE A 166 10.96 2.12 4.88
N LEU A 167 12.24 1.88 4.57
CA LEU A 167 12.66 1.23 3.33
C LEU A 167 11.95 -0.12 3.22
N LYS A 168 10.89 -0.15 2.41
CA LYS A 168 10.05 -1.28 2.01
C LYS A 168 9.77 -2.30 3.13
N PRO A 169 8.62 -2.20 3.82
CA PRO A 169 8.10 -3.32 4.60
C PRO A 169 8.03 -4.55 3.68
N GLY A 170 8.33 -5.71 4.23
CA GLY A 170 8.29 -7.00 3.53
C GLY A 170 7.02 -7.16 2.71
N ASP A 171 7.11 -7.97 1.67
CA ASP A 171 6.11 -8.27 0.63
C ASP A 171 4.82 -8.87 1.22
N LYS A 172 4.16 -8.16 2.14
CA LYS A 172 2.87 -8.52 2.74
C LYS A 172 1.87 -8.50 1.61
N ARG A 173 1.29 -9.66 1.36
CA ARG A 173 0.41 -9.93 0.24
C ARG A 173 -0.92 -10.35 0.77
N VAL A 174 -1.95 -9.74 0.19
CA VAL A 174 -3.33 -10.00 0.56
C VAL A 174 -3.95 -10.89 -0.51
N ASN A 175 -4.80 -11.81 -0.08
CA ASN A 175 -5.57 -12.67 -0.98
C ASN A 175 -6.35 -11.80 -1.99
N THR A 176 -6.26 -12.14 -3.27
CA THR A 176 -6.93 -11.43 -4.37
C THR A 176 -8.45 -11.39 -4.19
N SER A 177 -9.05 -12.42 -3.57
CA SER A 177 -10.49 -12.44 -3.24
C SER A 177 -10.85 -11.33 -2.25
N PHE A 178 -10.06 -11.17 -1.19
CA PHE A 178 -10.25 -10.10 -0.22
C PHE A 178 -10.05 -8.72 -0.85
N ALA A 179 -9.02 -8.55 -1.69
CA ALA A 179 -8.79 -7.30 -2.40
C ALA A 179 -9.98 -6.93 -3.31
N ARG A 180 -10.55 -7.91 -4.03
CA ARG A 180 -11.76 -7.71 -4.85
C ARG A 180 -12.96 -7.32 -4.01
N MET A 181 -13.18 -8.01 -2.88
CA MET A 181 -14.25 -7.69 -1.94
C MET A 181 -14.11 -6.26 -1.40
N ALA A 182 -12.89 -5.85 -1.00
CA ALA A 182 -12.62 -4.49 -0.53
C ALA A 182 -12.94 -3.43 -1.60
N TYR A 183 -12.54 -3.67 -2.86
CA TYR A 183 -12.88 -2.77 -3.97
C TYR A 183 -14.37 -2.67 -4.23
N VAL A 184 -15.07 -3.81 -4.29
CA VAL A 184 -16.52 -3.85 -4.49
C VAL A 184 -17.23 -3.13 -3.35
N LEU A 185 -16.77 -3.30 -2.11
CA LEU A 185 -17.36 -2.64 -0.95
C LEU A 185 -17.19 -1.13 -1.01
N VAL A 186 -15.99 -0.61 -1.31
CA VAL A 186 -15.73 0.83 -1.42
C VAL A 186 -16.55 1.47 -2.55
N ILE A 187 -16.54 0.86 -3.73
CA ILE A 187 -17.26 1.38 -4.90
C ILE A 187 -18.77 1.28 -4.66
N GLY A 188 -19.25 0.11 -4.22
CA GLY A 188 -20.66 -0.13 -3.95
C GLY A 188 -21.22 0.81 -2.89
N TYR A 189 -20.44 1.07 -1.84
CA TYR A 189 -20.82 2.04 -0.82
C TYR A 189 -20.98 3.46 -1.38
N ALA A 190 -20.01 3.96 -2.17
CA ALA A 190 -20.13 5.27 -2.81
C ALA A 190 -21.34 5.34 -3.77
N LEU A 191 -21.58 4.28 -4.56
CA LEU A 191 -22.72 4.19 -5.46
C LEU A 191 -24.06 4.20 -4.72
N VAL A 192 -24.17 3.49 -3.59
CA VAL A 192 -25.38 3.50 -2.76
C VAL A 192 -25.65 4.91 -2.23
N LEU A 193 -24.63 5.62 -1.75
CA LEU A 193 -24.80 7.00 -1.28
C LEU A 193 -25.25 7.94 -2.41
N LEU A 194 -24.63 7.84 -3.59
CA LEU A 194 -25.04 8.63 -4.77
C LEU A 194 -26.46 8.30 -5.21
N PHE A 195 -26.83 7.03 -5.17
CA PHE A 195 -28.18 6.59 -5.51
C PHE A 195 -29.21 7.17 -4.54
N LEU A 196 -28.95 7.16 -3.23
CA LEU A 196 -29.82 7.78 -2.23
C LEU A 196 -29.94 9.30 -2.43
N LEU A 197 -28.84 9.98 -2.74
CA LEU A 197 -28.85 11.41 -3.07
C LEU A 197 -29.68 11.68 -4.33
N ASN A 198 -29.49 10.86 -5.37
CA ASN A 198 -30.24 10.97 -6.61
C ASN A 198 -31.74 10.76 -6.37
N LEU A 199 -32.17 9.74 -5.63
CA LEU A 199 -33.59 9.50 -5.32
C LEU A 199 -34.26 10.69 -4.62
N ARG A 200 -33.50 11.42 -3.79
CA ARG A 200 -34.03 12.58 -3.08
C ARG A 200 -34.12 13.82 -3.98
N GLY A 201 -33.21 13.99 -4.96
CA GLY A 201 -33.19 15.11 -5.92
C GLY A 201 -34.54 15.42 -6.59
N PRO A 202 -35.18 14.47 -7.30
CA PRO A 202 -36.47 14.64 -7.98
C PRO A 202 -37.65 14.58 -7.01
N GLY A 203 -37.42 14.47 -5.69
CA GLY A 203 -38.48 14.41 -4.68
C GLY A 203 -39.18 13.06 -4.56
N THR A 204 -38.59 11.96 -5.07
CA THR A 204 -39.19 10.61 -4.99
C THR A 204 -39.35 10.13 -3.55
N ILE A 205 -38.47 10.55 -2.65
CA ILE A 205 -38.51 10.22 -1.22
C ILE A 205 -38.50 11.47 -0.35
N THR A 206 -39.12 11.40 0.82
CA THR A 206 -39.09 12.51 1.79
C THR A 206 -37.69 12.66 2.41
N PHE A 207 -37.37 13.85 2.93
CA PHE A 207 -36.08 14.07 3.58
C PHE A 207 -35.86 13.14 4.79
N LEU A 208 -36.91 12.87 5.57
CA LEU A 208 -36.86 11.94 6.70
C LEU A 208 -36.56 10.50 6.25
N GLN A 209 -37.18 10.04 5.17
CA GLN A 209 -36.87 8.73 4.59
C GLN A 209 -35.43 8.67 4.09
N PHE A 210 -34.98 9.73 3.39
CA PHE A 210 -33.61 9.85 2.93
C PHE A 210 -32.59 9.77 4.07
N THR A 211 -32.75 10.56 5.14
CA THR A 211 -31.82 10.53 6.27
C THR A 211 -31.83 9.18 7.00
N THR A 212 -32.99 8.53 7.09
CA THR A 212 -33.10 7.18 7.65
C THR A 212 -32.33 6.16 6.82
N PHE A 213 -32.52 6.15 5.49
CA PHE A 213 -31.78 5.25 4.60
C PHE A 213 -30.29 5.56 4.57
N LEU A 214 -29.92 6.84 4.64
CA LEU A 214 -28.52 7.26 4.73
C LEU A 214 -27.89 6.74 6.01
N ALA A 215 -28.55 6.88 7.16
CA ALA A 215 -28.07 6.37 8.43
C ALA A 215 -27.93 4.83 8.43
N LEU A 216 -28.86 4.11 7.80
CA LEU A 216 -28.79 2.66 7.64
C LEU A 216 -27.62 2.25 6.74
N ALA A 217 -27.42 2.94 5.62
CA ALA A 217 -26.29 2.69 4.72
C ALA A 217 -24.96 2.99 5.41
N GLU A 218 -24.87 4.09 6.16
CA GLU A 218 -23.67 4.49 6.90
C GLU A 218 -23.37 3.52 8.04
N SER A 219 -24.39 3.03 8.75
CA SER A 219 -24.21 2.08 9.85
C SER A 219 -23.90 0.67 9.36
N GLY A 220 -24.55 0.22 8.29
CA GLY A 220 -24.31 -1.11 7.71
C GLY A 220 -23.01 -1.15 6.91
N LEU A 221 -23.01 -0.52 5.74
CA LEU A 221 -21.88 -0.55 4.82
C LEU A 221 -20.67 0.19 5.39
N GLY A 222 -20.89 1.33 6.06
CA GLY A 222 -19.81 2.09 6.68
C GLY A 222 -19.13 1.33 7.83
N ALA A 223 -19.84 0.54 8.63
CA ALA A 223 -19.21 -0.31 9.64
C ALA A 223 -18.40 -1.46 9.02
N TYR A 224 -18.92 -2.11 7.97
CA TYR A 224 -18.16 -3.13 7.23
C TYR A 224 -16.90 -2.54 6.59
N LEU A 225 -17.02 -1.36 5.98
CA LEU A 225 -15.88 -0.63 5.44
C LEU A 225 -14.88 -0.29 6.53
N GLY A 226 -15.36 0.16 7.69
CA GLY A 226 -14.55 0.42 8.88
C GLY A 226 -13.78 -0.80 9.33
N LYS A 227 -14.37 -2.00 9.32
CA LYS A 227 -13.65 -3.26 9.62
C LYS A 227 -12.57 -3.57 8.59
N VAL A 228 -12.84 -3.38 7.31
CA VAL A 228 -11.85 -3.59 6.23
C VAL A 228 -10.69 -2.61 6.35
N VAL A 229 -10.98 -1.33 6.57
CA VAL A 229 -9.97 -0.27 6.75
C VAL A 229 -9.19 -0.52 8.03
N TYR A 230 -9.84 -0.81 9.14
CA TYR A 230 -9.16 -1.11 10.40
C TYR A 230 -8.27 -2.34 10.28
N GLY A 231 -8.75 -3.42 9.65
CA GLY A 231 -7.95 -4.63 9.45
C GLY A 231 -6.72 -4.43 8.56
N LEU A 232 -6.78 -3.51 7.60
CA LEU A 232 -5.66 -3.19 6.72
C LEU A 232 -4.69 -2.16 7.33
N PHE A 233 -5.20 -1.13 7.99
CA PHE A 233 -4.43 0.09 8.35
C PHE A 233 -4.09 0.20 9.86
N LYS A 234 -4.45 -0.77 10.71
CA LYS A 234 -4.17 -0.68 12.16
C LYS A 234 -2.69 -0.85 12.52
N ASP A 235 -1.96 -1.66 11.74
CA ASP A 235 -0.53 -1.96 11.97
C ASP A 235 0.30 -0.66 12.12
#